data_AF-A0A2D5ZSY3-F1
#
_entry.id   AF-A0A2D5ZSY3-F1
#
_cell.length_a   1.000
_cell.length_b   1.000
_cell.length_c   1.000
_cell.angle_alpha   90.00
_cell.angle_beta   90.00
_cell.angle_gamma   90.00
#
_symmetry.space_group_name_H-M   'P 1'
#
loop_
_entity.id
_entity.type
_entity.pdbx_description
1 polymer ?
#
loop_
_entity_poly.entity_id
_entity_poly.type
_entity_poly.pdbx_seq_one_letter_code
_entity_poly.pdbx_strand_id
1 'polypeptide(L)'
;MPNFGFDLVEKFQQGGGFMWPILLLFVIGLIVSIERLYSLSFATVNTKKFLEDVAAELRGKGVESARELCMKTRGPVAAIYQAGLARYSEGVEHAQHAIDEAGNIEMSLLEKRLIWL
;
A
#
# COMPACT_ATOMS: atom_id res chain seq x y z
N MET A 1 -29.64 -22.37 21.85
CA MET A 1 -28.36 -21.72 21.51
C MET A 1 -28.31 -20.42 22.28
N PRO A 2 -27.24 -20.12 23.03
CA PRO A 2 -27.19 -18.90 23.83
C PRO A 2 -27.29 -17.69 22.90
N ASN A 3 -28.28 -16.84 23.16
CA ASN A 3 -28.57 -15.66 22.37
C ASN A 3 -27.59 -14.54 22.74
N PHE A 4 -26.32 -14.68 22.35
CA PHE A 4 -25.22 -13.75 22.65
C PHE A 4 -25.57 -12.27 22.41
N GLY A 5 -26.44 -11.96 21.45
CA GLY A 5 -26.86 -10.60 21.16
C GLY A 5 -27.65 -9.92 22.29
N PHE A 6 -28.50 -10.64 23.02
CA PHE A 6 -29.32 -10.05 24.09
C PHE A 6 -28.50 -9.82 25.37
N ASP A 7 -27.60 -10.75 25.71
CA ASP A 7 -26.69 -10.61 26.86
C ASP A 7 -25.78 -9.37 26.74
N LEU A 8 -25.29 -9.07 25.53
CA LEU A 8 -24.42 -7.92 25.29
C LEU A 8 -25.17 -6.59 25.46
N VAL A 9 -26.43 -6.53 25.01
CA VAL A 9 -27.26 -5.32 25.15
C VAL A 9 -27.64 -5.09 26.61
N GLU A 10 -27.92 -6.15 27.37
CA GLU A 10 -28.24 -6.06 28.80
C GLU A 10 -27.03 -5.59 29.62
N LYS A 11 -25.83 -6.13 29.33
CA LYS A 11 -24.57 -5.64 29.88
C LYS A 11 -24.29 -4.18 29.48
N PHE A 12 -24.70 -3.78 28.27
CA PHE A 12 -24.51 -2.41 27.80
C PHE A 12 -25.39 -1.41 28.55
N GLN A 13 -26.65 -1.76 28.82
CA GLN A 13 -27.56 -0.93 29.62
C GLN A 13 -27.12 -0.85 31.09
N GLN A 14 -26.54 -1.92 31.66
CA GLN A 14 -26.00 -1.93 33.03
C GLN A 14 -24.75 -1.04 33.19
N GLY A 15 -24.00 -0.79 32.11
CA GLY A 15 -22.79 0.06 32.12
C GLY A 15 -23.05 1.56 32.25
N GLY A 16 -24.31 2.01 32.15
CA GLY A 16 -24.70 3.41 32.31
C GLY A 16 -24.22 4.35 31.18
N GLY A 17 -24.41 5.66 31.37
CA GLY A 17 -24.12 6.67 30.34
C GLY A 17 -22.66 6.77 29.89
N PHE A 18 -21.72 6.26 30.69
CA PHE A 18 -20.28 6.26 30.37
C PHE A 18 -19.89 5.24 29.29
N MET A 19 -20.79 4.34 28.92
CA MET A 19 -20.52 3.32 27.91
C MET A 19 -20.63 3.85 26.47
N TRP A 20 -21.43 4.89 26.25
CA TRP A 20 -21.57 5.57 24.97
C TRP A 20 -20.26 6.20 24.42
N PRO A 21 -19.49 6.99 25.20
CA PRO A 21 -18.23 7.54 24.71
C PRO A 21 -17.17 6.46 24.45
N ILE A 22 -17.16 5.36 25.21
CA ILE A 22 -16.25 4.22 24.96
C ILE A 22 -16.61 3.54 23.65
N LEU A 23 -17.91 3.30 23.39
CA LEU A 23 -18.38 2.74 22.12
C LEU A 23 -18.01 3.65 20.95
N LEU A 24 -18.18 4.97 21.10
CA LEU A 24 -17.80 5.94 20.08
C LEU A 24 -16.30 5.88 19.77
N LEU A 25 -15.45 5.86 20.80
CA LEU A 25 -14.00 5.76 20.65
C LEU A 25 -13.60 4.45 19.96
N PHE A 26 -14.27 3.33 20.29
CA PHE A 26 -14.04 2.04 19.66
C PHE A 26 -14.38 2.06 18.17
N VAL A 27 -15.51 2.66 17.80
CA VAL A 27 -15.92 2.80 16.39
C VAL A 27 -14.94 3.69 15.62
N ILE A 28 -14.54 4.84 16.18
CA ILE A 28 -13.53 5.73 15.56
C ILE A 28 -12.20 5.00 15.40
N GLY A 29 -11.75 4.25 16.41
CA GLY A 29 -10.54 3.44 16.35
C GLY A 29 -10.60 2.36 15.26
N LEU A 30 -11.76 1.72 15.09
CA LEU A 30 -12.01 0.75 14.01
C LEU A 30 -11.94 1.40 12.63
N ILE A 31 -12.52 2.59 12.46
CA ILE A 31 -12.48 3.33 11.19
C ILE A 31 -11.03 3.65 10.80
N VAL A 32 -10.24 4.21 11.72
CA VAL A 32 -8.82 4.53 11.48
C VAL A 32 -8.00 3.27 11.23
N SER A 33 -8.28 2.18 11.95
CA SER A 33 -7.59 0.90 11.76
C SER A 33 -7.89 0.30 10.38
N ILE A 34 -9.15 0.36 9.94
CA ILE A 34 -9.57 -0.13 8.63
C ILE A 34 -8.97 0.75 7.52
N GLU A 35 -9.01 2.07 7.65
CA GLU A 35 -8.37 3.00 6.70
C GLU A 35 -6.87 2.68 6.53
N ARG A 36 -6.15 2.44 7.63
CA ARG A 36 -4.74 2.02 7.62
C ARG A 36 -4.55 0.69 6.89
N LEU A 37 -5.41 -0.30 7.11
CA LEU A 37 -5.35 -1.59 6.43
C LEU A 37 -5.58 -1.46 4.92
N TYR A 38 -6.52 -0.62 4.48
CA TYR A 38 -6.75 -0.35 3.07
C TYR A 38 -5.58 0.40 2.42
N SER A 39 -5.02 1.41 3.07
CA SER A 39 -3.85 2.15 2.56
C SER A 39 -2.63 1.23 2.38
N LEU A 40 -2.43 0.27 3.28
CA LEU A 40 -1.32 -0.69 3.19
C LEU A 40 -1.58 -1.80 2.15
N SER A 41 -2.83 -2.29 2.07
CA SER A 41 -3.23 -3.35 1.14
C SER A 41 -3.19 -2.86 -0.32
N PHE A 42 -3.60 -1.61 -0.58
CA PHE A 42 -3.56 -1.02 -1.91
C PHE A 42 -2.14 -0.94 -2.50
N ALA A 43 -1.12 -0.73 -1.66
CA ALA A 43 0.28 -0.73 -2.08
C ALA A 43 0.81 -2.13 -2.47
N THR A 44 0.23 -3.20 -1.92
CA THR A 44 0.78 -4.56 -2.04
C THR A 44 0.08 -5.38 -3.12
N VAL A 45 -1.24 -5.27 -3.26
CA VAL A 45 -2.04 -6.16 -4.12
C VAL A 45 -1.84 -5.87 -5.61
N ASN A 46 -1.65 -4.61 -6.00
CA ASN A 46 -1.40 -4.26 -7.42
C ASN A 46 0.05 -4.45 -7.84
N THR A 47 1.00 -4.34 -6.90
CA THR A 47 2.44 -4.40 -7.17
C THR A 47 2.89 -5.77 -7.70
N LYS A 48 2.41 -6.88 -7.13
CA LYS A 48 2.85 -8.22 -7.55
C LYS A 48 2.48 -8.55 -9.00
N LYS A 49 1.22 -8.33 -9.38
CA LYS A 49 0.76 -8.54 -10.77
C LYS A 49 1.50 -7.62 -11.73
N PHE A 50 1.67 -6.35 -11.36
CA PHE A 50 2.39 -5.39 -12.17
C PHE A 50 3.84 -5.81 -12.43
N LEU A 51 4.57 -6.29 -11.41
CA LEU A 51 5.94 -6.78 -11.58
C LEU A 51 6.00 -8.02 -12.50
N GLU A 52 5.01 -8.90 -12.40
CA GLU A 52 4.91 -10.10 -13.24
C GLU A 52 4.65 -9.72 -14.71
N ASP A 53 3.74 -8.77 -14.95
CA ASP A 53 3.44 -8.23 -16.28
C ASP A 53 4.65 -7.50 -16.89
N VAL A 54 5.38 -6.70 -16.10
CA VAL A 54 6.61 -6.01 -16.55
C VAL A 54 7.69 -7.04 -16.90
N ALA A 55 7.90 -8.07 -16.07
CA ALA A 55 8.87 -9.12 -16.34
C ALA A 55 8.51 -9.95 -17.59
N ALA A 56 7.21 -10.16 -17.84
CA ALA A 56 6.72 -10.82 -19.05
C ALA A 56 7.00 -9.98 -20.30
N GLU A 57 6.68 -8.67 -20.30
CA GLU A 57 6.96 -7.81 -21.45
C GLU A 57 8.45 -7.58 -21.70
N LEU A 58 9.27 -7.49 -20.64
CA LEU A 58 10.73 -7.41 -20.78
C LEU A 58 11.30 -8.63 -21.51
N ARG A 59 10.78 -9.83 -21.24
CA ARG A 59 11.23 -11.07 -21.90
C ARG A 59 10.68 -11.22 -23.32
N GLY A 60 9.49 -10.69 -23.59
CA GLY A 60 8.81 -10.84 -24.88
C GLY A 60 9.15 -9.74 -25.88
N LYS A 61 8.79 -8.49 -25.55
CA LYS A 61 8.78 -7.34 -26.47
C LYS A 61 9.93 -6.35 -26.24
N GLY A 62 10.75 -6.60 -25.22
CA GLY A 62 11.94 -5.82 -24.91
C GLY A 62 11.67 -4.60 -24.03
N VAL A 63 12.74 -3.83 -23.79
CA VAL A 63 12.82 -2.74 -22.80
C VAL A 63 11.81 -1.61 -23.07
N GLU A 64 11.53 -1.31 -24.33
CA GLU A 64 10.65 -0.21 -24.72
C GLU A 64 9.17 -0.47 -24.36
N SER A 65 8.71 -1.71 -24.57
CA SER A 65 7.37 -2.15 -24.16
C SER A 65 7.19 -2.11 -22.65
N ALA A 66 8.22 -2.53 -21.91
CA ALA A 66 8.20 -2.48 -20.46
C ALA A 66 8.17 -1.04 -19.94
N ARG A 67 8.89 -0.12 -20.59
CA ARG A 67 8.88 1.30 -20.27
C ARG A 67 7.48 1.90 -20.43
N GLU A 68 6.78 1.57 -21.51
CA GLU A 68 5.42 2.05 -21.77
C GLU A 68 4.41 1.52 -20.73
N LEU A 69 4.54 0.26 -20.32
CA LEU A 69 3.73 -0.35 -19.26
C LEU A 69 3.97 0.32 -17.89
N CYS A 70 5.23 0.63 -17.58
CA CYS A 70 5.60 1.38 -16.38
C CYS A 70 5.06 2.81 -16.39
N MET A 71 4.97 3.48 -17.56
CA MET A 71 4.36 4.81 -17.64
C MET A 71 2.83 4.79 -17.51
N LYS A 72 2.17 3.73 -17.97
CA LYS A 72 0.71 3.57 -17.85
C LYS A 72 0.26 3.23 -16.44
N THR A 73 1.13 2.61 -15.63
CA THR A 73 0.80 2.20 -14.27
C THR A 73 1.22 3.26 -13.25
N ARG A 74 0.24 3.79 -12.51
CA ARG A 74 0.50 4.74 -11.41
C ARG A 74 0.80 3.97 -10.12
N GLY A 75 2.02 4.09 -9.60
CA GLY A 75 2.40 3.52 -8.32
C GLY A 75 3.88 3.74 -7.99
N PRO A 76 4.26 3.70 -6.70
CA PRO A 76 5.65 3.92 -6.27
C PRO A 76 6.62 2.90 -6.89
N VAL A 77 6.17 1.65 -7.05
CA VAL A 77 7.00 0.59 -7.68
C VAL A 77 7.19 0.81 -9.18
N ALA A 78 6.18 1.35 -9.87
CA ALA A 78 6.31 1.71 -11.28
C ALA A 78 7.28 2.87 -11.49
N ALA A 79 7.30 3.85 -10.58
CA ALA A 79 8.25 4.96 -10.60
C ALA A 79 9.70 4.49 -10.42
N ILE A 80 9.96 3.59 -9.47
CA ILE A 80 11.29 2.98 -9.25
C ILE A 80 11.75 2.21 -10.50
N TYR A 81 10.87 1.38 -11.07
CA TYR A 81 11.19 0.62 -12.28
C TYR A 81 11.43 1.52 -13.49
N GLN A 82 10.67 2.62 -13.64
CA GLN A 82 10.90 3.58 -14.70
C GLN A 82 12.27 4.25 -14.58
N ALA A 83 12.67 4.64 -13.37
CA ALA A 83 13.99 5.22 -13.10
C ALA A 83 15.14 4.24 -13.41
N GLY A 84 14.97 2.96 -13.05
CA GLY A 84 15.92 1.90 -13.39
C GLY A 84 16.01 1.60 -14.89
N LEU A 85 14.86 1.46 -15.56
CA LEU A 85 14.79 1.21 -17.00
C LEU A 85 15.33 2.39 -17.81
N ALA A 86 15.19 3.62 -17.33
CA ALA A 86 15.71 4.81 -17.98
C ALA A 86 17.24 4.85 -18.06
N ARG A 87 17.92 4.21 -17.10
CA ARG A 87 19.40 4.13 -17.02
C ARG A 87 19.94 2.76 -17.41
N TYR A 88 19.09 1.84 -17.86
CA TYR A 88 19.50 0.51 -18.30
C TYR A 88 20.51 0.55 -19.45
N SER A 89 20.41 1.54 -20.34
CA SER A 89 21.34 1.76 -21.46
C SER A 89 22.74 2.18 -21.03
N GLU A 90 22.91 2.72 -19.82
CA GLU A 90 24.19 3.18 -19.28
C GLU A 90 24.97 2.06 -18.57
N GLY A 91 24.32 0.91 -18.34
CA GLY A 91 24.91 -0.26 -17.69
C GLY A 91 24.10 -0.73 -16.48
N VAL A 92 24.23 -2.02 -16.16
CA VAL A 92 23.47 -2.67 -15.07
C VAL A 92 23.77 -2.04 -13.71
N GLU A 93 25.01 -1.60 -13.48
CA GLU A 93 25.44 -0.94 -12.24
C GLU A 93 24.76 0.43 -12.05
N HIS A 94 24.68 1.23 -13.13
CA HIS A 94 23.97 2.51 -13.09
C HIS A 94 22.45 2.35 -12.94
N ALA A 95 21.88 1.31 -13.54
CA ALA A 95 20.48 0.96 -13.34
C ALA A 95 20.19 0.55 -11.89
N GLN A 96 21.06 -0.26 -11.28
CA GLN A 96 20.95 -0.65 -9.87
C GLN A 96 21.04 0.56 -8.93
N HIS A 97 22.04 1.42 -9.12
CA HIS A 97 22.19 2.63 -8.31
C HIS A 97 20.97 3.55 -8.42
N ALA A 98 20.39 3.67 -9.62
CA ALA A 98 19.17 4.46 -9.84
C ALA A 98 17.94 3.85 -9.15
N ILE A 99 17.83 2.52 -9.14
CA ILE A 99 16.75 1.80 -8.43
C ILE A 99 16.89 1.99 -6.92
N ASP A 100 18.10 1.87 -6.36
CA ASP A 100 18.35 2.05 -4.93
C ASP A 100 18.09 3.49 -4.47
N GLU A 101 18.50 4.47 -5.27
CA GLU A 101 18.26 5.89 -4.99
C GLU A 101 16.77 6.23 -5.06
N ALA A 102 16.07 5.78 -6.12
CA ALA A 102 14.62 5.95 -6.25
C ALA A 102 13.85 5.20 -5.14
N GLY A 103 14.32 4.02 -4.76
CA GLY A 103 13.77 3.22 -3.68
C GLY A 103 13.85 3.93 -2.33
N ASN A 104 15.01 4.50 -1.99
CA ASN A 104 15.19 5.30 -0.78
C ASN A 104 14.28 6.54 -0.74
N ILE A 105 14.11 7.22 -1.88
CA ILE A 105 13.22 8.39 -1.98
C ILE A 105 11.76 7.99 -1.76
N GLU A 106 11.28 6.94 -2.43
CA GLU A 106 9.92 6.43 -2.25
C GLU A 106 9.68 5.92 -0.82
N MET A 107 10.69 5.30 -0.20
CA MET A 107 10.61 4.86 1.20
C MET A 107 10.48 6.06 2.16
N SER A 108 11.22 7.14 1.93
CA SER A 108 11.06 8.40 2.69
C SER A 108 9.69 9.05 2.46
N LEU A 109 9.12 8.96 1.26
CA LEU A 109 7.77 9.44 0.97
C LEU A 109 6.69 8.60 1.65
N LEU A 110 6.88 7.28 1.71
CA LEU A 110 6.01 6.37 2.44
C LEU A 110 6.05 6.67 3.94
N GLU A 111 7.23 6.88 4.53
CA GLU A 111 7.37 7.31 5.92
C GLU A 111 6.63 8.63 6.17
N LYS A 112 6.80 9.65 5.32
CA LYS A 112 6.10 10.93 5.46
C LYS A 112 4.59 10.82 5.34
N ARG A 113 4.08 9.93 4.47
CA ARG A 113 2.63 9.65 4.40
C ARG A 113 2.10 8.93 5.64
N LEU A 114 2.93 8.15 6.33
CA LEU A 114 2.55 7.46 7.56
C LEU A 114 2.52 8.38 8.79
N ILE A 115 3.25 9.50 8.76
CA ILE A 115 3.48 10.44 9.88
C ILE A 115 2.36 11.47 10.08
N TRP A 116 1.43 11.67 9.14
CA TRP A 116 0.35 12.67 9.30
C TRP A 116 -0.77 12.25 10.27
N LEU A 117 -0.60 11.15 11.01
CA LEU A 117 -1.40 10.74 12.16
C LEU A 117 -0.49 10.34 13.31
#